data_AF-A0A9D4NML5-F1
#
_entry.id   AF-A0A9D4NML5-F1
#
_cell.length_a   1.000
_cell.length_b   1.000
_cell.length_c   1.000
_cell.angle_alpha   90.00
_cell.angle_beta   90.00
_cell.angle_gamma   90.00
#
_symmetry.space_group_name_H-M   'P 1'
#
loop_
_entity.id
_entity.type
_entity.pdbx_description
1 polymer ?
#
loop_
_entity_poly.entity_id
_entity_poly.type
_entity_poly.pdbx_seq_one_letter_code
_entity_poly.pdbx_strand_id
1 'polypeptide(L)'
;MHVTNLPGFLVADVYEMRSVVGSHRRDVYDMHSVVGSHSRDVYDMHSVVGSHTRDVYDMHSVVGSHTRDVYDMHSVVGSHTRDMYDMCSVVGSHTRDMYDMCLVVGSHPRDVYDMRSVVGSHTRDV
;
A
#
# COMPACT_ATOMS: atom_id res chain seq x y z
N MET A 1 13.51 10.39 16.62
CA MET A 1 13.91 11.71 16.07
C MET A 1 12.78 12.20 15.18
N HIS A 2 12.14 13.32 15.51
CA HIS A 2 11.00 13.86 14.76
C HIS A 2 11.51 14.72 13.59
N VAL A 3 11.27 14.30 12.34
CA VAL A 3 11.79 14.95 11.13
C VAL A 3 10.63 15.62 10.39
N THR A 4 10.62 16.95 10.36
CA THR A 4 9.46 17.73 9.89
C THR A 4 9.51 18.11 8.41
N ASN A 5 10.69 18.30 7.82
CA ASN A 5 10.92 18.48 6.37
C ASN A 5 12.44 18.55 6.09
N LEU A 6 12.98 17.70 5.21
CA LEU A 6 14.39 17.78 4.77
C LEU A 6 14.57 17.30 3.31
N PRO A 7 15.12 18.12 2.41
CA PRO A 7 15.62 17.65 1.13
C PRO A 7 16.99 16.98 1.35
N GLY A 8 17.06 15.65 1.22
CA GLY A 8 18.34 14.93 1.22
C GLY A 8 18.39 13.63 2.03
N PHE A 9 19.35 12.80 1.64
CA PHE A 9 19.56 11.44 2.14
C PHE A 9 20.30 11.47 3.49
N LEU A 10 19.74 10.83 4.52
CA LEU A 10 20.45 10.47 5.75
C LEU A 10 20.09 9.02 6.08
N VAL A 11 21.08 8.27 6.55
CA VAL A 11 20.92 6.87 6.99
C VAL A 11 20.58 6.90 8.48
N ALA A 12 19.31 7.13 8.78
CA ALA A 12 18.77 7.08 10.13
C ALA A 12 17.31 6.64 10.06
N ASP A 13 16.98 5.63 10.87
CA ASP A 13 15.62 5.11 11.03
C ASP A 13 14.74 6.21 11.63
N VAL A 14 13.61 6.49 10.99
CA VAL A 14 12.75 7.60 11.41
C VAL A 14 11.58 7.04 12.22
N TYR A 15 11.51 7.43 13.48
CA TYR A 15 10.46 6.94 14.38
C TYR A 15 9.08 7.50 14.03
N GLU A 16 9.00 8.80 13.70
CA GLU A 16 7.75 9.48 13.34
C GLU A 16 8.04 10.50 12.24
N MET A 17 7.24 10.48 11.17
CA MET A 17 7.33 11.42 10.07
C MET A 17 5.93 11.83 9.55
N ARG A 18 5.62 13.12 9.65
CA ARG A 18 4.28 13.63 9.33
C ARG A 18 3.96 13.67 7.83
N SER A 19 4.91 14.13 7.01
CA SER A 19 4.64 14.38 5.59
C SER A 19 5.90 14.34 4.73
N VAL A 20 5.80 13.72 3.55
CA VAL A 20 6.83 13.76 2.50
C VAL A 20 6.22 14.20 1.19
N VAL A 21 6.91 15.09 0.47
CA VAL A 21 6.63 15.41 -0.94
C VAL A 21 7.85 15.09 -1.79
N GLY A 22 7.66 14.34 -2.89
CA GLY A 22 8.73 13.96 -3.81
C GLY A 22 9.19 12.51 -3.63
N SER A 23 10.51 12.27 -3.70
CA SER A 23 11.09 10.92 -3.63
C SER A 23 11.84 10.67 -2.33
N HIS A 24 11.54 9.55 -1.64
CA HIS A 24 12.21 9.21 -0.37
C HIS A 24 12.52 7.72 -0.22
N ARG A 25 13.62 7.40 0.48
CA ARG A 25 14.16 6.04 0.66
C ARG A 25 14.74 5.82 2.07
N ARG A 26 13.90 5.84 3.10
CA ARG A 26 14.24 5.56 4.51
C ARG A 26 13.15 4.74 5.18
N ASP A 27 13.53 3.91 6.14
CA ASP A 27 12.60 3.09 6.89
C ASP A 27 11.96 3.99 7.96
N VAL A 28 10.64 3.87 8.08
CA VAL A 28 9.85 4.73 8.96
C VAL A 28 8.97 3.84 9.82
N TYR A 29 8.89 4.14 11.12
CA TYR A 29 7.99 3.39 12.00
C TYR A 29 6.55 3.91 11.84
N ASP A 30 6.32 5.21 12.05
CA ASP A 30 5.03 5.89 11.82
C ASP A 30 5.18 6.97 10.72
N MET A 31 4.39 6.86 9.65
CA MET A 31 4.38 7.79 8.51
C MET A 31 2.96 8.23 8.14
N HIS A 32 2.59 9.48 8.45
CA HIS A 32 1.20 9.92 8.26
C HIS A 32 0.81 10.21 6.78
N SER A 33 1.67 10.84 5.97
CA SER A 33 1.33 11.13 4.56
C SER A 33 2.50 11.22 3.57
N VAL A 34 2.40 10.53 2.43
CA VAL A 34 3.37 10.61 1.33
C VAL A 34 2.69 11.08 0.04
N VAL A 35 3.26 12.08 -0.62
CA VAL A 35 2.89 12.50 -1.98
C VAL A 35 4.10 12.35 -2.91
N GLY A 36 4.05 11.39 -3.84
CA GLY A 36 5.12 11.13 -4.81
C GLY A 36 5.56 9.66 -4.85
N SER A 37 6.87 9.42 -4.73
CA SER A 37 7.46 8.09 -4.90
C SER A 37 8.28 7.68 -3.67
N HIS A 38 7.75 6.78 -2.85
CA HIS A 38 8.47 6.27 -1.70
C HIS A 38 8.88 4.80 -1.88
N SER A 39 10.05 4.46 -1.34
CA SER A 39 10.61 3.10 -1.37
C SER A 39 11.60 2.92 -0.22
N ARG A 40 11.06 2.63 0.96
CA ARG A 40 11.64 1.81 2.04
C ARG A 40 10.48 1.22 2.87
N ASP A 41 10.78 0.45 3.89
CA ASP A 41 9.79 -0.35 4.62
C ASP A 41 9.09 0.54 5.65
N VAL A 42 7.79 0.35 5.87
CA VAL A 42 7.01 1.18 6.82
C VAL A 42 6.13 0.32 7.71
N TYR A 43 6.14 0.58 9.02
CA TYR A 43 5.34 -0.21 9.96
C TYR A 43 3.87 0.24 9.95
N ASP A 44 3.61 1.52 10.20
CA ASP A 44 2.29 2.16 10.11
C ASP A 44 2.36 3.32 9.09
N MET A 45 1.46 3.31 8.10
CA MET A 45 1.37 4.38 7.11
C MET A 45 -0.08 4.73 6.74
N HIS A 46 -0.52 5.91 7.15
CA HIS A 46 -1.93 6.31 7.06
C HIS A 46 -2.40 6.69 5.63
N SER A 47 -1.60 7.39 4.81
CA SER A 47 -2.06 7.80 3.46
C SER A 47 -0.95 8.04 2.41
N VAL A 48 -0.96 7.27 1.33
CA VAL A 48 -0.05 7.43 0.17
C VAL A 48 -0.80 7.93 -1.07
N VAL A 49 -0.26 8.96 -1.72
CA VAL A 49 -0.68 9.42 -3.06
C VAL A 49 0.51 9.34 -4.02
N GLY A 50 0.45 8.45 -5.02
CA GLY A 50 1.48 8.31 -6.04
C GLY A 50 1.93 6.87 -6.30
N SER A 51 3.25 6.62 -6.25
CA SER A 51 3.87 5.35 -6.66
C SER A 51 4.64 4.65 -5.52
N HIS A 52 4.01 3.65 -4.90
CA HIS A 52 4.51 2.84 -3.77
C HIS A 52 5.31 1.55 -4.15
N THR A 53 6.61 1.41 -3.82
CA THR A 53 7.39 0.13 -3.94
C THR A 53 8.22 -0.24 -2.69
N ARG A 54 7.63 -0.90 -1.67
CA ARG A 54 8.25 -1.73 -0.58
C ARG A 54 7.28 -2.04 0.58
N ASP A 55 7.57 -3.06 1.36
CA ASP A 55 6.66 -3.79 2.26
C ASP A 55 6.06 -2.91 3.39
N VAL A 56 4.82 -3.23 3.79
CA VAL A 56 4.11 -2.52 4.88
C VAL A 56 3.34 -3.47 5.77
N TYR A 57 3.36 -3.20 7.08
CA TYR A 57 2.55 -3.92 8.07
C TYR A 57 1.11 -3.40 8.11
N ASP A 58 0.88 -2.13 8.44
CA ASP A 58 -0.45 -1.51 8.48
C ASP A 58 -0.55 -0.36 7.47
N MET A 59 -1.60 -0.39 6.65
CA MET A 59 -1.94 0.69 5.74
C MET A 59 -3.42 1.07 5.77
N HIS A 60 -3.72 2.32 6.12
CA HIS A 60 -5.08 2.82 6.03
C HIS A 60 -5.52 3.20 4.60
N SER A 61 -4.69 3.89 3.79
CA SER A 61 -5.13 4.36 2.45
C SER A 61 -4.03 4.53 1.39
N VAL A 62 -4.33 4.10 0.15
CA VAL A 62 -3.51 4.33 -1.05
C VAL A 62 -4.34 4.88 -2.21
N VAL A 63 -3.82 5.91 -2.88
CA VAL A 63 -4.30 6.39 -4.18
C VAL A 63 -3.15 6.39 -5.19
N GLY A 64 -3.24 5.57 -6.23
CA GLY A 64 -2.28 5.54 -7.34
C GLY A 64 -1.84 4.14 -7.77
N SER A 65 -0.53 3.96 -7.97
CA SER A 65 0.06 2.73 -8.51
C SER A 65 1.00 2.08 -7.50
N HIS A 66 0.89 0.76 -7.32
CA HIS A 66 1.42 0.12 -6.13
C HIS A 66 1.95 -1.31 -6.35
N THR A 67 3.06 -1.64 -5.69
CA THR A 67 3.77 -2.92 -5.83
C THR A 67 4.38 -3.30 -4.47
N ARG A 68 3.55 -3.78 -3.54
CA ARG A 68 3.91 -4.10 -2.15
C ARG A 68 3.33 -5.43 -1.67
N ASP A 69 4.10 -6.11 -0.83
CA ASP A 69 3.57 -7.11 0.07
C ASP A 69 3.00 -6.34 1.28
N VAL A 70 1.71 -6.53 1.61
CA VAL A 70 1.01 -5.79 2.68
C VAL A 70 0.28 -6.75 3.62
N TYR A 71 0.44 -6.56 4.93
CA TYR A 71 -0.24 -7.40 5.92
C TYR A 71 -1.68 -6.95 6.18
N ASP A 72 -1.91 -5.70 6.57
CA ASP A 72 -3.24 -5.11 6.72
C ASP A 72 -3.38 -3.87 5.83
N MET A 73 -4.49 -3.78 5.10
CA MET A 73 -4.78 -2.74 4.13
C MET A 73 -6.27 -2.38 4.16
N HIS A 74 -6.61 -1.15 4.55
CA HIS A 74 -8.02 -0.77 4.66
C HIS A 74 -8.64 -0.30 3.31
N SER A 75 -8.02 0.62 2.57
CA SER A 75 -8.58 1.13 1.29
C SER A 75 -7.57 1.47 0.19
N VAL A 76 -7.71 0.84 -0.99
CA VAL A 76 -6.87 1.12 -2.18
C VAL A 76 -7.71 1.63 -3.34
N VAL A 77 -7.24 2.70 -3.99
CA VAL A 77 -7.77 3.21 -5.26
C VAL A 77 -6.66 3.26 -6.31
N GLY A 78 -6.79 2.46 -7.37
CA GLY A 78 -5.88 2.46 -8.51
C GLY A 78 -5.40 1.07 -8.92
N SER A 79 -4.09 0.90 -9.15
CA SER A 79 -3.51 -0.35 -9.65
C SER A 79 -2.50 -0.94 -8.66
N HIS A 80 -2.68 -2.20 -8.27
CA HIS A 80 -1.82 -2.91 -7.31
C HIS A 80 -1.26 -4.22 -7.87
N THR A 81 -0.02 -4.56 -7.51
CA THR A 81 0.79 -5.62 -8.15
C THR A 81 1.60 -6.46 -7.16
N ARG A 82 0.98 -6.98 -6.09
CA ARG A 82 1.57 -7.95 -5.14
C ARG A 82 0.57 -8.46 -4.09
N ASP A 83 1.08 -9.23 -3.14
CA ASP A 83 0.40 -10.12 -2.22
C ASP A 83 -0.18 -9.35 -1.03
N MET A 84 -1.40 -9.69 -0.61
CA MET A 84 -2.08 -9.08 0.55
C MET A 84 -2.64 -10.13 1.51
N TYR A 85 -2.49 -9.91 2.82
CA TYR A 85 -3.08 -10.80 3.83
C TYR A 85 -4.52 -10.41 4.20
N ASP A 86 -4.76 -9.21 4.69
CA ASP A 86 -6.11 -8.65 4.92
C ASP A 86 -6.32 -7.40 4.06
N MET A 87 -7.53 -7.25 3.51
CA MET A 87 -7.90 -6.18 2.59
C MET A 87 -9.39 -5.82 2.69
N CYS A 88 -9.71 -4.69 3.31
CA CYS A 88 -11.11 -4.26 3.46
C CYS A 88 -11.78 -3.80 2.14
N SER A 89 -11.18 -2.91 1.36
CA SER A 89 -11.82 -2.33 0.16
C SER A 89 -10.86 -1.91 -0.97
N VAL A 90 -10.98 -2.52 -2.15
CA VAL A 90 -10.20 -2.13 -3.35
C VAL A 90 -11.09 -1.62 -4.47
N VAL A 91 -10.67 -0.51 -5.09
CA VAL A 91 -11.26 0.06 -6.31
C VAL A 91 -10.19 0.16 -7.40
N GLY A 92 -10.26 -0.69 -8.43
CA GLY A 92 -9.38 -0.66 -9.60
C GLY A 92 -8.91 -2.04 -10.05
N SER A 93 -7.58 -2.23 -10.18
CA SER A 93 -6.98 -3.43 -10.79
C SER A 93 -5.90 -4.05 -9.91
N HIS A 94 -5.97 -5.36 -9.67
CA HIS A 94 -5.07 -6.11 -8.77
C HIS A 94 -4.57 -7.42 -9.44
N THR A 95 -3.30 -7.81 -9.27
CA THR A 95 -2.70 -8.87 -10.13
C THR A 95 -1.72 -9.89 -9.50
N ARG A 96 -1.83 -10.25 -8.21
CA ARG A 96 -1.12 -11.44 -7.66
C ARG A 96 -2.03 -12.30 -6.78
N ASP A 97 -1.95 -12.15 -5.46
CA ASP A 97 -2.48 -13.10 -4.48
C ASP A 97 -3.13 -12.34 -3.31
N MET A 98 -4.27 -12.82 -2.77
CA MET A 98 -4.93 -12.19 -1.61
C MET A 98 -5.53 -13.25 -0.67
N TYR A 99 -5.34 -13.13 0.65
CA TYR A 99 -5.83 -14.13 1.62
C TYR A 99 -7.26 -13.88 2.11
N ASP A 100 -7.55 -12.76 2.79
CA ASP A 100 -8.91 -12.31 3.12
C ASP A 100 -9.22 -11.00 2.36
N MET A 101 -10.45 -10.86 1.89
CA MET A 101 -10.90 -9.67 1.18
C MET A 101 -12.38 -9.37 1.37
N CYS A 102 -12.70 -8.23 1.98
CA CYS A 102 -14.10 -7.86 2.22
C CYS A 102 -14.83 -7.32 0.98
N LEU A 103 -14.21 -6.40 0.21
CA LEU A 103 -14.90 -5.75 -0.91
C LEU A 103 -13.99 -5.41 -2.10
N VAL A 104 -14.45 -5.82 -3.28
CA VAL A 104 -13.83 -5.58 -4.60
C VAL A 104 -14.72 -4.72 -5.49
N VAL A 105 -14.15 -3.69 -6.12
CA VAL A 105 -14.72 -3.02 -7.30
C VAL A 105 -13.66 -2.96 -8.42
N GLY A 106 -13.88 -3.69 -9.53
CA GLY A 106 -12.99 -3.71 -10.69
C GLY A 106 -12.43 -5.10 -11.04
N SER A 107 -11.17 -5.18 -11.46
CA SER A 107 -10.54 -6.40 -12.01
C SER A 107 -9.50 -7.00 -11.06
N HIS A 108 -9.69 -8.25 -10.62
CA HIS A 108 -8.99 -8.82 -9.46
C HIS A 108 -8.28 -10.14 -9.77
N PRO A 109 -7.37 -10.63 -8.90
CA PRO A 109 -6.30 -11.54 -9.30
C PRO A 109 -6.71 -12.99 -9.63
N ARG A 110 -5.68 -13.80 -9.90
CA ARG A 110 -5.78 -15.23 -10.19
C ARG A 110 -6.25 -16.01 -8.96
N ASP A 111 -5.67 -15.70 -7.81
CA ASP A 111 -5.88 -16.47 -6.58
C ASP A 111 -6.31 -15.54 -5.43
N VAL A 112 -7.53 -15.80 -4.92
CA VAL A 112 -8.02 -15.23 -3.66
C VAL A 112 -8.66 -16.34 -2.83
N TYR A 113 -8.24 -16.46 -1.57
CA TYR A 113 -8.59 -17.58 -0.69
C TYR A 113 -9.95 -17.40 0.00
N ASP A 114 -10.19 -16.25 0.64
CA ASP A 114 -11.50 -15.83 1.15
C ASP A 114 -11.89 -14.47 0.56
N MET A 115 -13.16 -14.31 0.20
CA MET A 115 -13.68 -13.09 -0.41
C MET A 115 -15.18 -12.94 -0.18
N ARG A 116 -15.59 -11.80 0.40
CA ARG A 116 -17.01 -11.55 0.76
C ARG A 116 -17.82 -10.89 -0.35
N SER A 117 -17.24 -10.03 -1.19
CA SER A 117 -18.02 -9.28 -2.20
C SER A 117 -17.20 -8.82 -3.42
N VAL A 118 -17.79 -8.95 -4.62
CA VAL A 118 -17.21 -8.55 -5.91
C VAL A 118 -18.20 -7.73 -6.73
N VAL A 119 -17.74 -6.59 -7.24
CA VAL A 119 -18.38 -5.81 -8.29
C VAL A 119 -17.39 -5.63 -9.44
N GLY A 120 -17.35 -6.58 -10.37
CA GLY A 120 -16.43 -6.52 -11.51
C GLY A 120 -16.10 -7.89 -12.10
N SER A 121 -14.89 -8.05 -12.63
CA SER A 121 -14.44 -9.25 -13.34
C SER A 121 -13.33 -9.98 -12.60
N HIS A 122 -13.52 -11.28 -12.36
CA HIS A 122 -12.53 -12.18 -11.78
C HIS A 122 -12.03 -13.15 -12.84
N THR A 123 -10.71 -13.30 -12.96
CA THR A 123 -10.07 -14.35 -13.78
C THR A 123 -9.25 -15.25 -12.86
N ARG A 124 -9.67 -16.50 -12.66
CA ARG A 124 -8.83 -17.54 -12.03
C ARG A 124 -7.93 -18.18 -13.10
N ASP A 125 -6.67 -18.43 -12.76
CA ASP A 125 -5.88 -19.43 -13.51
C ASP A 125 -6.33 -20.84 -13.11
N VAL A 126 -6.00 -21.83 -13.94
CA VAL A 126 -6.31 -23.26 -13.75
C VAL A 126 -5.02 -24.06 -13.93
#